data_AF-U5H1G8-F1
#
_entry.id   AF-U5H1G8-F1
#
_cell.length_a   1.000
_cell.length_b   1.000
_cell.length_c   1.000
_cell.angle_alpha   90.00
_cell.angle_beta   90.00
_cell.angle_gamma   90.00
#
_symmetry.space_group_name_H-M   'P 1'
#
loop_
_entity.id
_entity.type
_entity.pdbx_description
1 polymer ?
#
loop_
_entity_poly.entity_id
_entity_poly.type
_entity_poly.pdbx_seq_one_letter_code
_entity_poly.pdbx_strand_id
1 'polypeptide(L)'
;MAKSKNHTAHNQTRKAHRNGIKKPKTNKYPSLKGVDPKFRRNARHAAMGTQKAVAAAKAAAASGQYTPLGQLVEGNLSCLSPLPL
;
A
#
# COMPACT_ATOMS: atom_id res chain seq x y z
N MET A 1 46.83 -45.07 21.57
CA MET A 1 45.85 -44.08 21.04
C MET A 1 45.71 -42.93 22.02
N ALA A 2 46.14 -41.74 21.64
CA ALA A 2 45.98 -40.56 22.49
C ALA A 2 44.55 -40.00 22.32
N LYS A 3 43.86 -39.75 23.44
CA LYS A 3 42.51 -39.18 23.40
C LYS A 3 42.57 -37.69 23.06
N SER A 4 41.68 -37.23 22.17
CA SER A 4 41.48 -35.83 21.83
C SER A 4 40.17 -35.30 22.43
N LYS A 5 39.92 -33.99 22.32
CA LYS A 5 38.67 -33.37 22.80
C LYS A 5 37.54 -33.58 21.81
N ASN A 6 36.40 -34.05 22.31
CA ASN A 6 35.25 -34.42 21.47
C ASN A 6 34.36 -33.22 21.04
N HIS A 7 34.30 -32.12 21.80
CA HIS A 7 33.48 -30.94 21.46
C HIS A 7 33.94 -29.65 22.16
N THR A 8 33.73 -28.48 21.53
CA THR A 8 33.94 -27.16 22.16
C THR A 8 33.10 -26.05 21.51
N ALA A 9 32.50 -25.19 22.35
CA ALA A 9 31.81 -23.97 21.94
C ALA A 9 32.58 -22.68 22.30
N HIS A 10 33.84 -22.79 22.75
CA HIS A 10 34.57 -21.70 23.41
C HIS A 10 34.67 -20.40 22.57
N ASN A 11 34.89 -20.51 21.26
CA ASN A 11 35.03 -19.35 20.37
C ASN A 11 33.76 -19.07 19.54
N GLN A 12 32.64 -19.72 19.81
CA GLN A 12 31.45 -19.52 18.97
C GLN A 12 30.82 -18.16 19.22
N THR A 13 30.63 -17.80 20.49
CA THR A 13 30.06 -16.50 20.90
C THR A 13 30.91 -15.33 20.42
N ARG A 14 32.23 -15.39 20.57
CA ARG A 14 33.15 -14.33 20.13
C ARG A 14 33.07 -14.10 18.62
N LYS A 15 33.00 -15.17 17.81
CA LYS A 15 32.81 -15.03 16.35
C LYS A 15 31.44 -14.43 16.00
N ALA A 16 30.37 -14.90 16.65
CA ALA A 16 29.03 -14.37 16.42
C ALA A 16 28.93 -12.88 16.75
N HIS A 17 29.60 -12.43 17.82
CA HIS A 17 29.61 -11.03 18.25
C HIS A 17 30.53 -10.16 17.39
N ARG A 18 31.60 -10.70 16.77
CA ARG A 18 32.44 -9.95 15.83
C ARG A 18 31.65 -9.38 14.64
N ASN A 19 30.69 -10.13 14.11
CA ASN A 19 29.80 -9.68 13.04
C ASN A 19 28.53 -8.97 13.59
N GLY A 20 28.30 -9.07 14.90
CA GLY A 20 27.11 -8.58 15.59
C GLY A 20 25.89 -9.48 15.37
N ILE A 21 25.23 -9.87 16.46
CA ILE A 21 23.95 -10.58 16.39
C ILE A 21 22.86 -9.56 16.08
N LYS A 22 22.51 -9.40 14.80
CA LYS A 22 21.49 -8.46 14.35
C LYS A 22 20.09 -9.07 14.49
N LYS A 23 19.14 -8.26 14.97
CA LYS A 23 17.72 -8.62 14.99
C LYS A 23 17.17 -8.68 13.55
N PRO A 24 16.17 -9.52 13.27
CA PRO A 24 15.51 -9.51 11.97
C PRO A 24 14.87 -8.14 11.71
N LYS A 25 14.96 -7.67 10.46
CA LYS A 25 14.40 -6.37 10.08
C LYS A 25 12.87 -6.43 10.11
N THR A 26 12.25 -5.55 10.88
CA THR A 26 10.80 -5.36 10.86
C THR A 26 10.44 -4.31 9.79
N ASN A 27 9.41 -4.60 9.01
CA ASN A 27 8.85 -3.65 8.04
C ASN A 27 7.45 -3.24 8.51
N LYS A 28 7.00 -2.04 8.15
CA LYS A 28 5.66 -1.53 8.50
C LYS A 28 4.54 -2.45 7.99
N TYR A 29 4.74 -3.08 6.84
CA TYR A 29 3.78 -4.00 6.23
C TYR A 29 4.44 -5.37 6.00
N PRO A 30 4.03 -6.43 6.72
CA PRO A 30 4.55 -7.78 6.53
C PRO A 30 3.86 -8.48 5.34
N SER A 31 4.44 -9.60 4.88
CA SER A 31 3.83 -10.41 3.82
C SER A 31 2.61 -11.18 4.33
N LEU A 32 1.54 -11.23 3.53
CA LEU A 32 0.34 -12.05 3.81
C LEU A 32 0.50 -13.52 3.35
N LYS A 33 1.70 -14.10 3.51
CA LYS A 33 1.95 -15.53 3.20
C LYS A 33 1.49 -16.37 4.39
N GLY A 34 0.72 -17.43 4.14
CA GLY A 34 0.14 -18.28 5.19
C GLY A 34 -1.22 -17.81 5.73
N VAL A 35 -1.74 -16.68 5.26
CA VAL A 35 -3.12 -16.25 5.56
C VAL A 35 -4.10 -17.11 4.77
N ASP A 36 -5.27 -17.39 5.36
CA ASP A 36 -6.34 -18.21 4.78
C ASP A 36 -6.61 -17.87 3.29
N PRO A 37 -6.54 -18.86 2.38
CA PRO A 37 -6.78 -18.65 0.96
C PRO A 37 -8.16 -18.07 0.63
N LYS A 38 -9.21 -18.41 1.40
CA LYS A 38 -10.58 -17.92 1.15
C LYS A 38 -10.67 -16.42 1.43
N PHE A 39 -10.16 -15.98 2.58
CA PHE A 39 -10.02 -14.57 2.92
C PHE A 39 -9.19 -13.81 1.89
N ARG A 40 -8.02 -14.36 1.50
CA ARG A 40 -7.13 -13.71 0.53
C ARG A 40 -7.73 -13.54 -0.85
N ARG A 41 -8.54 -14.49 -1.33
CA ARG A 41 -9.27 -14.36 -2.60
C ARG A 41 -10.26 -13.20 -2.53
N ASN A 42 -11.10 -13.13 -1.50
CA ASN A 42 -12.05 -12.04 -1.32
C ASN A 42 -11.37 -10.66 -1.20
N ALA A 43 -10.33 -10.56 -0.35
CA ALA A 43 -9.60 -9.31 -0.15
C ALA A 43 -8.98 -8.76 -1.44
N ARG A 44 -8.51 -9.63 -2.34
CA ARG A 44 -8.03 -9.23 -3.67
C ARG A 44 -9.15 -8.65 -4.51
N HIS A 45 -10.31 -9.29 -4.57
CA HIS A 45 -11.45 -8.79 -5.35
C HIS A 45 -11.97 -7.45 -4.79
N ALA A 46 -12.06 -7.31 -3.48
CA ALA A 46 -12.47 -6.06 -2.83
C ALA A 46 -11.51 -4.90 -3.16
N ALA A 47 -10.19 -5.12 -3.04
CA ALA A 47 -9.19 -4.11 -3.36
C ALA A 47 -9.22 -3.70 -4.85
N MET A 48 -9.44 -4.65 -5.76
CA MET A 48 -9.59 -4.36 -7.19
C MET A 48 -10.85 -3.53 -7.48
N GLY A 49 -11.96 -3.82 -6.79
CA GLY A 49 -13.19 -3.05 -6.92
C GLY A 49 -13.03 -1.59 -6.46
N THR A 50 -12.41 -1.38 -5.30
CA THR A 50 -12.18 -0.03 -4.78
C THR A 50 -11.21 0.77 -5.64
N GLN A 51 -10.15 0.15 -6.17
CA GLN A 51 -9.22 0.81 -7.07
C GLN A 51 -9.90 1.33 -8.34
N LYS A 52 -10.83 0.57 -8.93
CA LYS A 52 -11.60 1.01 -10.10
C LYS A 52 -12.49 2.21 -9.78
N ALA A 53 -13.22 2.17 -8.67
CA ALA A 53 -14.07 3.27 -8.23
C ALA A 53 -13.27 4.54 -7.93
N VAL A 54 -12.14 4.41 -7.23
CA VAL A 54 -11.23 5.52 -6.95
C VAL A 54 -10.61 6.08 -8.22
N ALA A 55 -10.24 5.23 -9.18
CA ALA A 55 -9.71 5.68 -10.47
C ALA A 55 -10.75 6.48 -11.27
N ALA A 56 -12.00 6.02 -11.33
CA ALA A 56 -13.09 6.75 -11.96
C ALA A 56 -13.37 8.09 -11.26
N ALA A 57 -13.42 8.10 -9.93
CA ALA A 57 -13.60 9.33 -9.14
C ALA A 57 -12.43 10.30 -9.34
N LYS A 58 -11.19 9.81 -9.40
CA LYS A 58 -10.02 10.64 -9.71
C LYS A 58 -10.04 11.18 -11.13
N ALA A 59 -10.49 10.39 -12.11
CA ALA A 59 -10.63 10.86 -13.49
C ALA A 59 -11.69 11.96 -13.60
N ALA A 60 -12.83 11.80 -12.92
CA ALA A 60 -13.89 12.82 -12.85
C ALA A 60 -13.44 14.10 -12.12
N ALA A 61 -12.64 13.95 -11.05
CA ALA A 61 -12.03 15.08 -10.35
C ALA A 61 -10.95 15.78 -11.19
N ALA A 62 -10.16 15.01 -11.95
CA ALA A 62 -9.15 15.54 -12.87
C ALA A 62 -9.75 16.24 -14.09
N SER A 63 -10.96 15.83 -14.54
CA SER A 63 -11.72 16.53 -15.58
C SER A 63 -12.45 17.79 -15.08
N GLY A 64 -12.26 18.20 -13.82
CA GLY A 64 -12.63 19.53 -13.34
C GLY A 64 -14.12 19.79 -13.07
N GLN A 65 -14.96 18.77 -12.93
CA GLN A 65 -16.42 18.95 -12.81
C GLN A 65 -16.96 19.10 -11.36
N TYR A 66 -16.11 19.20 -10.33
CA TYR A 66 -16.59 19.37 -8.95
C TYR A 66 -15.53 20.03 -8.05
N THR A 67 -15.83 21.22 -7.55
CA THR A 67 -15.11 21.85 -6.45
C THR A 67 -15.53 21.21 -5.13
N PRO A 68 -14.61 21.01 -4.17
CA PRO A 68 -14.83 20.19 -2.97
C PRO A 68 -15.95 20.69 -2.03
N LEU A 69 -16.49 21.90 -2.26
CA LEU A 69 -17.46 22.60 -1.42
C LEU A 69 -18.86 22.75 -2.06
N GLY A 70 -19.18 21.98 -3.11
CA GLY A 70 -20.58 21.80 -3.53
C GLY A 70 -21.30 23.06 -4.06
N GLN A 71 -20.59 24.00 -4.70
CA GLN A 71 -21.24 25.00 -5.56
C GLN A 71 -21.14 24.55 -7.02
N LEU A 72 -22.30 24.46 -7.67
CA LEU A 72 -22.37 24.51 -9.13
C LEU A 72 -21.82 25.88 -9.53
N VAL A 73 -20.86 25.91 -10.46
CA VAL A 73 -20.49 27.15 -11.13
C VAL A 73 -21.69 27.56 -11.98
N GLU A 74 -22.63 28.29 -11.37
CA GLU A 74 -23.56 29.16 -12.08
C GLU A 74 -22.72 30.20 -12.81
N GLY A 75 -22.42 29.94 -14.07
CA GLY A 75 -21.42 30.73 -14.76
C GLY A 75 -21.32 30.43 -16.25
N ASN A 76 -22.45 30.44 -16.96
CA ASN A 76 -22.48 31.21 -18.20
C ASN A 76 -23.92 31.58 -18.61
N LEU A 77 -24.42 32.66 -18.00
CA LEU A 77 -25.68 33.32 -18.31
C LEU A 77 -25.57 34.23 -19.56
N SER A 78 -24.85 33.82 -20.62
CA SER A 78 -24.45 34.73 -21.72
C SER A 78 -25.06 34.46 -23.10
N CYS A 79 -26.17 33.73 -23.23
CA CYS A 79 -26.80 33.52 -24.55
C CYS A 79 -28.30 33.83 -24.64
N LEU A 80 -28.87 34.64 -23.74
CA LEU A 80 -30.15 35.31 -24.03
C LEU A 80 -29.89 36.46 -25.01
N SER A 81 -29.85 36.14 -26.30
CA SER A 81 -30.04 37.10 -27.38
C SER A 81 -31.53 37.51 -27.43
N PRO A 82 -31.89 38.80 -27.27
CA PRO A 82 -33.24 39.26 -27.53
C PRO A 82 -33.56 39.16 -29.03
N LEU A 83 -34.62 38.44 -29.36
CA LEU A 83 -35.23 38.37 -30.69
C LEU A 83 -35.77 39.77 -31.10
N PRO A 84 -35.63 40.18 -32.38
CA PRO A 84 -36.07 41.49 -32.83
C PRO A 84 -37.57 41.50 -33.17
N LEU A 85 -38.27 42.53 -32.69
CA LEU A 85 -39.27 43.32 -33.42
C LEU A 85 -39.22 44.76 -32.90
#